data_AF-A0A9Q0G7N6-F1
#
_entry.id   AF-A0A9Q0G7N6-F1
#
_cell.length_a   1.000
_cell.length_b   1.000
_cell.length_c   1.000
_cell.angle_alpha   90.00
_cell.angle_beta   90.00
_cell.angle_gamma   90.00
#
_symmetry.space_group_name_H-M   'P 1'
#
loop_
_entity.id
_entity.type
_entity.pdbx_description
1 polymer ?
#
loop_
_entity_poly.entity_id
_entity_poly.type
_entity_poly.pdbx_seq_one_letter_code
_entity_poly.pdbx_strand_id
1 'polypeptide(L)'
;MKIPAIYTNTQSSLYDPLREKTHQPPALLDLDFNGTDELTSTQNQMSSNLAIMYRQMVSGAKTTRLFFGEPYRAGGEPEPGFGSIENTPHGPVHRWTGDLKTQEDMGVFYSAARDPIFYAHHANVDRMWTIWKTLPKGRRTEFTDRDWLEASFLFYDENANPVRVKVKDCLDNRKLGYVYQDVDIPWLKAKPKPKKLSKKLAAAATTNTFGRGGVALAAEKKKKKLTPASAFPLVLDKVISTQVPRPRKSRSKKEKEEEEEVLVIDGIEYDKNEAVKFNVYVNDEDDESPPSPDNTEFAGGFVNVPHKHGKKKGKTCLRLGLTDLLEDLGSEDDDTVVVTLVPKYGQGLVNIGGIKIEFLKD
;
A
#
# COMPACT_ATOMS: atom_id res chain seq x y z
N MET A 1 -13.28 -13.46 3.23
CA MET A 1 -12.72 -12.19 3.74
C MET A 1 -13.56 -11.66 4.90
N LYS A 2 -13.99 -12.52 5.83
CA LYS A 2 -14.74 -12.12 7.04
C LYS A 2 -13.85 -12.42 8.24
N ILE A 3 -14.13 -11.83 9.40
CA ILE A 3 -13.54 -12.31 10.66
C ILE A 3 -13.85 -13.81 10.78
N PRO A 4 -12.84 -14.69 10.96
CA PRO A 4 -13.10 -16.13 11.08
C PRO A 4 -13.97 -16.44 12.30
N ALA A 5 -14.93 -17.34 12.16
CA ALA A 5 -15.95 -17.60 13.19
C ALA A 5 -15.38 -18.02 14.56
N ILE A 6 -14.19 -18.64 14.58
CA ILE A 6 -13.50 -19.02 15.82
C ILE A 6 -13.14 -17.82 16.71
N TYR A 7 -13.00 -16.62 16.12
CA TYR A 7 -12.74 -15.38 16.83
C TYR A 7 -14.03 -14.67 17.27
N THR A 8 -15.20 -14.98 16.70
CA THR A 8 -16.44 -14.21 16.96
C THR A 8 -17.33 -14.79 18.06
N ASN A 9 -17.04 -16.01 18.51
CA ASN A 9 -17.76 -16.63 19.62
C ASN A 9 -17.37 -15.96 20.95
N THR A 10 -18.28 -15.25 21.60
CA THR A 10 -18.03 -14.52 22.86
C THR A 10 -17.58 -15.40 24.04
N GLN A 11 -17.76 -16.72 23.95
CA GLN A 11 -17.29 -17.70 24.94
C GLN A 11 -15.91 -18.29 24.61
N SER A 12 -15.32 -17.92 23.47
CA SER A 12 -14.01 -18.39 23.02
C SER A 12 -12.89 -17.62 23.72
N SER A 13 -11.78 -18.30 24.04
CA SER A 13 -10.55 -17.63 24.47
C SER A 13 -9.89 -16.80 23.35
N LEU A 14 -10.36 -16.93 22.11
CA LEU A 14 -9.93 -16.13 20.96
C LEU A 14 -10.78 -14.87 20.76
N TYR A 15 -11.82 -14.68 21.56
CA TYR A 15 -12.69 -13.51 21.46
C TYR A 15 -12.06 -12.28 22.08
N ASP A 16 -12.35 -11.14 21.48
CA ASP A 16 -12.01 -9.83 22.01
C ASP A 16 -13.25 -8.91 21.88
N PRO A 17 -13.73 -8.30 22.99
CA PRO A 17 -14.84 -7.34 22.95
C PRO A 17 -14.49 -5.98 22.35
N LEU A 18 -13.20 -5.63 22.21
CA LEU A 18 -12.69 -4.37 21.67
C LEU A 18 -12.43 -4.48 20.15
N ARG A 19 -13.37 -5.09 19.44
CA ARG A 19 -13.44 -5.08 17.97
C ARG A 19 -14.60 -4.24 17.51
N GLU A 20 -14.50 -3.66 16.31
CA GLU A 20 -15.60 -2.88 15.74
C GLU A 20 -16.87 -3.74 15.60
N LYS A 21 -17.98 -3.20 16.09
CA LYS A 21 -19.25 -3.93 16.21
C LYS A 21 -19.92 -4.06 14.85
N THR A 22 -19.82 -3.04 13.99
CA THR A 22 -20.39 -3.07 12.63
C THR A 22 -19.61 -4.00 11.69
N HIS A 23 -18.39 -4.38 12.07
CA HIS A 23 -17.48 -5.22 11.29
C HIS A 23 -17.53 -6.72 11.64
N GLN A 24 -18.42 -7.13 12.56
CA GLN A 24 -18.66 -8.54 12.81
C GLN A 24 -19.32 -9.22 11.60
N PRO A 25 -19.14 -10.54 11.39
CA PRO A 25 -19.82 -11.26 10.32
C PRO A 25 -21.34 -10.99 10.34
N PRO A 26 -21.96 -10.74 9.18
CA PRO A 26 -21.49 -11.09 7.84
C PRO A 26 -20.65 -10.04 7.11
N ALA A 27 -20.22 -8.94 7.76
CA ALA A 27 -19.43 -7.88 7.13
C ALA A 27 -18.15 -8.44 6.47
N LEU A 28 -17.81 -7.88 5.30
CA LEU A 28 -16.55 -8.17 4.62
C LEU A 28 -15.50 -7.18 5.07
N LEU A 29 -14.29 -7.68 5.31
CA LEU A 29 -13.09 -6.88 5.52
C LEU A 29 -12.91 -5.90 4.36
N ASP A 30 -12.56 -4.66 4.67
CA ASP A 30 -12.17 -3.66 3.67
C ASP A 30 -10.65 -3.43 3.69
N LEU A 31 -9.95 -3.87 2.63
CA LEU A 31 -8.50 -3.70 2.52
C LEU A 31 -8.08 -2.28 2.13
N ASP A 32 -9.02 -1.40 1.79
CA ASP A 32 -8.79 0.04 1.58
C ASP A 32 -9.59 0.88 2.58
N PHE A 33 -9.82 0.37 3.80
CA PHE A 33 -10.69 1.02 4.78
C PHE A 33 -10.39 2.53 4.96
N ASN A 34 -11.42 3.34 4.70
CA ASN A 34 -11.37 4.81 4.71
C ASN A 34 -11.80 5.42 6.05
N GLY A 35 -11.89 4.63 7.12
CA GLY A 35 -12.32 5.09 8.45
C GLY A 35 -13.84 5.18 8.63
N THR A 36 -14.60 4.90 7.58
CA THR A 36 -16.06 4.84 7.56
C THR A 36 -16.53 3.70 6.69
N ASP A 37 -17.63 3.06 7.07
CA ASP A 37 -18.23 1.97 6.31
C ASP A 37 -18.86 2.52 5.03
N GLU A 38 -18.28 2.19 3.89
CA GLU A 38 -18.83 2.58 2.59
C GLU A 38 -19.93 1.60 2.17
N LEU A 39 -21.08 2.13 1.74
CA LEU A 39 -22.17 1.32 1.21
C LEU A 39 -21.77 0.77 -0.17
N THR A 40 -21.32 -0.48 -0.20
CA THR A 40 -20.98 -1.19 -1.43
C THR A 40 -21.55 -2.61 -1.44
N SER A 41 -21.66 -3.21 -2.62
CA SER A 41 -22.11 -4.60 -2.73
C SER A 41 -21.00 -5.56 -2.27
N THR A 42 -21.38 -6.74 -1.76
CA THR A 42 -20.43 -7.82 -1.43
C THR A 42 -19.48 -8.13 -2.58
N GLN A 43 -20.00 -8.15 -3.81
CA GLN A 43 -19.22 -8.45 -5.01
C GLN A 43 -18.18 -7.36 -5.30
N ASN A 44 -18.56 -6.09 -5.15
CA ASN A 44 -17.65 -4.96 -5.36
C ASN A 44 -16.56 -4.92 -4.29
N GLN A 45 -16.90 -5.14 -3.00
CA GLN A 45 -15.89 -5.20 -1.93
C GLN A 45 -14.88 -6.33 -2.18
N MET A 46 -15.35 -7.50 -2.62
CA MET A 46 -14.46 -8.61 -2.99
C MET A 46 -13.56 -8.25 -4.18
N SER A 47 -14.10 -7.62 -5.22
CA SER A 47 -13.33 -7.14 -6.38
C SER A 47 -12.22 -6.18 -5.94
N SER A 48 -12.58 -5.14 -5.16
CA SER A 48 -11.64 -4.17 -4.61
C SER A 48 -10.53 -4.82 -3.78
N ASN A 49 -10.89 -5.72 -2.86
CA ASN A 49 -9.91 -6.42 -2.03
C ASN A 49 -8.94 -7.27 -2.86
N LEU A 50 -9.43 -8.00 -3.86
CA LEU A 50 -8.57 -8.81 -4.73
C LEU A 50 -7.64 -7.92 -5.57
N ALA A 51 -8.14 -6.79 -6.08
CA ALA A 51 -7.34 -5.84 -6.84
C ALA A 51 -6.29 -5.13 -5.98
N ILE A 52 -6.61 -4.81 -4.72
CA ILE A 52 -5.65 -4.30 -3.73
C ILE A 52 -4.56 -5.34 -3.51
N MET A 53 -4.90 -6.60 -3.25
CA MET A 53 -3.88 -7.64 -3.08
C MET A 53 -3.00 -7.80 -4.32
N TYR A 54 -3.56 -7.81 -5.54
CA TYR A 54 -2.77 -7.83 -6.76
C TYR A 54 -1.81 -6.64 -6.83
N ARG A 55 -2.31 -5.42 -6.59
CA ARG A 55 -1.49 -4.20 -6.63
C ARG A 55 -0.34 -4.29 -5.63
N GLN A 56 -0.63 -4.62 -4.38
CA GLN A 56 0.36 -4.58 -3.31
C GLN A 56 1.41 -5.70 -3.41
N MET A 57 1.04 -6.86 -3.97
CA MET A 57 1.94 -8.03 -4.12
C MET A 57 2.66 -8.09 -5.46
N VAL A 58 2.06 -7.55 -6.53
CA VAL A 58 2.56 -7.68 -7.91
C VAL A 58 3.14 -6.36 -8.40
N SER A 59 2.28 -5.36 -8.69
CA SER A 59 2.69 -4.12 -9.35
C SER A 59 3.47 -3.18 -8.42
N GLY A 60 3.06 -3.09 -7.17
CA GLY A 60 3.64 -2.25 -6.12
C GLY A 60 4.76 -2.91 -5.33
N ALA A 61 5.14 -4.15 -5.66
CA ALA A 61 6.19 -4.91 -4.99
C ALA A 61 7.10 -5.64 -6.00
N LYS A 62 7.56 -4.92 -7.01
CA LYS A 62 8.45 -5.47 -8.04
C LYS A 62 9.92 -5.55 -7.63
N THR A 63 10.33 -4.81 -6.61
CA THR A 63 11.70 -4.81 -6.08
C THR A 63 11.68 -5.08 -4.58
N THR A 64 12.84 -5.45 -4.03
CA THR A 64 13.03 -5.69 -2.59
C THR A 64 12.64 -4.47 -1.75
N ARG A 65 13.06 -3.24 -2.12
CA ARG A 65 12.71 -2.02 -1.36
C ARG A 65 11.23 -1.70 -1.41
N LEU A 66 10.57 -1.94 -2.55
CA LEU A 66 9.13 -1.74 -2.64
C LEU A 66 8.35 -2.71 -1.74
N PHE A 67 8.84 -3.94 -1.54
CA PHE A 67 8.18 -4.93 -0.70
C PHE A 67 8.48 -4.74 0.80
N PHE A 68 9.76 -4.65 1.18
CA PHE A 68 10.21 -4.61 2.57
C PHE A 68 10.29 -3.21 3.17
N GLY A 69 10.36 -2.16 2.33
CA GLY A 69 10.56 -0.79 2.77
C GLY A 69 12.02 -0.33 2.75
N GLU A 70 12.26 0.81 3.38
CA GLU A 70 13.55 1.49 3.39
C GLU A 70 14.49 0.98 4.49
N PRO A 71 15.82 1.05 4.29
CA PRO A 71 16.78 0.65 5.31
C PRO A 71 16.63 1.44 6.60
N TYR A 72 16.51 0.73 7.73
CA TYR A 72 16.61 1.29 9.07
C TYR A 72 17.87 0.77 9.76
N ARG A 73 18.76 1.68 10.17
CA ARG A 73 20.06 1.35 10.78
C ARG A 73 20.22 2.05 12.13
N ALA A 74 21.11 1.53 12.97
CA ALA A 74 21.44 2.17 14.25
C ALA A 74 21.90 3.62 14.04
N GLY A 75 21.32 4.54 14.80
CA GLY A 75 21.56 5.98 14.67
C GLY A 75 20.76 6.67 13.56
N GLY A 76 19.97 5.93 12.77
CA GLY A 76 19.03 6.49 11.80
C GLY A 76 17.78 7.07 12.47
N GLU A 77 17.11 7.97 11.74
CA GLU A 77 15.79 8.48 12.15
C GLU A 77 14.71 7.40 11.96
N PRO A 78 13.68 7.37 12.82
CA PRO A 78 12.57 6.42 12.69
C PRO A 78 11.73 6.71 11.43
N GLU A 79 10.93 5.72 11.02
CA GLU A 79 10.00 5.79 9.87
C GLU A 79 10.67 6.03 8.50
N PRO A 80 11.75 5.30 8.13
CA PRO A 80 12.49 5.59 6.89
C PRO A 80 11.66 5.40 5.62
N GLY A 81 10.58 4.62 5.67
CA GLY A 81 9.66 4.37 4.56
C GLY A 81 9.16 2.93 4.59
N PHE A 82 7.84 2.76 4.59
CA PHE A 82 7.18 1.45 4.71
C PHE A 82 7.23 0.65 3.42
N GLY A 83 7.23 -0.68 3.55
CA GLY A 83 7.00 -1.58 2.43
C GLY A 83 5.54 -1.59 1.96
N SER A 84 5.30 -2.15 0.77
CA SER A 84 3.96 -2.19 0.19
C SER A 84 2.94 -2.85 1.12
N ILE A 85 3.27 -4.01 1.68
CA ILE A 85 2.37 -4.84 2.51
C ILE A 85 2.16 -4.26 3.89
N GLU A 86 3.21 -3.68 4.51
CA GLU A 86 3.14 -3.00 5.81
C GLU A 86 2.15 -1.83 5.76
N ASN A 87 2.16 -1.08 4.66
CA ASN A 87 1.21 0.01 4.44
C ASN A 87 -0.20 -0.53 4.14
N THR A 88 -0.37 -1.29 3.06
CA THR A 88 -1.64 -1.92 2.66
C THR A 88 -1.36 -3.33 2.15
N PRO A 89 -2.03 -4.39 2.65
CA PRO A 89 -3.27 -4.38 3.45
C PRO A 89 -3.11 -4.26 4.96
N HIS A 90 -1.89 -4.34 5.53
CA HIS A 90 -1.70 -4.47 6.97
C HIS A 90 -2.35 -3.32 7.77
N GLY A 91 -2.04 -2.06 7.43
CA GLY A 91 -2.61 -0.90 8.12
C GLY A 91 -4.15 -0.88 8.13
N PRO A 92 -4.82 -1.03 6.96
CA PRO A 92 -6.27 -1.12 6.88
C PRO A 92 -6.89 -2.24 7.71
N VAL A 93 -6.28 -3.44 7.79
CA VAL A 93 -6.80 -4.54 8.61
C VAL A 93 -6.80 -4.19 10.10
N HIS A 94 -5.73 -3.56 10.59
CA HIS A 94 -5.67 -3.04 11.96
C HIS A 94 -6.81 -2.06 12.23
N ARG A 95 -6.94 -1.04 11.38
CA ARG A 95 -7.95 0.02 11.49
C ARG A 95 -9.39 -0.48 11.38
N TRP A 96 -9.62 -1.46 10.52
CA TRP A 96 -10.93 -2.07 10.33
C TRP A 96 -11.30 -2.99 11.50
N THR A 97 -10.33 -3.66 12.12
CA THR A 97 -10.65 -4.65 13.17
C THR A 97 -10.90 -4.00 14.54
N GLY A 98 -10.10 -2.99 14.92
CA GLY A 98 -10.22 -2.34 16.24
C GLY A 98 -11.50 -1.52 16.39
N ASP A 99 -11.99 -1.35 17.63
CA ASP A 99 -13.14 -0.51 17.95
C ASP A 99 -12.93 0.93 17.46
N LEU A 100 -13.80 1.49 16.63
CA LEU A 100 -13.54 2.79 16.01
C LEU A 100 -13.58 3.96 17.01
N LYS A 101 -14.20 3.77 18.18
CA LYS A 101 -14.30 4.81 19.21
C LYS A 101 -13.02 4.90 20.03
N THR A 102 -12.48 3.78 20.49
CA THR A 102 -11.29 3.77 21.35
C THR A 102 -10.00 3.52 20.54
N GLN A 103 -10.14 2.81 19.41
CA GLN A 103 -9.13 2.26 18.50
C GLN A 103 -8.44 1.02 19.04
N GLU A 104 -8.62 0.70 20.31
CA GLU A 104 -8.20 -0.58 20.87
C GLU A 104 -9.10 -1.72 20.37
N ASP A 105 -8.63 -2.96 20.31
CA ASP A 105 -7.23 -3.34 20.46
C ASP A 105 -6.47 -3.23 19.13
N MET A 106 -6.96 -3.89 18.07
CA MET A 106 -6.27 -3.96 16.77
C MET A 106 -5.97 -2.60 16.10
N GLY A 107 -6.71 -1.54 16.36
CA GLY A 107 -6.58 -0.25 15.66
C GLY A 107 -5.44 0.65 16.14
N VAL A 108 -4.67 0.22 17.16
CA VAL A 108 -3.53 0.96 17.73
C VAL A 108 -2.42 0.00 18.20
N PHE A 109 -1.17 0.27 17.82
CA PHE A 109 -0.10 -0.72 17.98
C PHE A 109 0.26 -1.08 19.43
N TYR A 110 0.10 -0.18 20.40
CA TYR A 110 0.43 -0.50 21.80
C TYR A 110 -0.48 -1.60 22.40
N SER A 111 -1.66 -1.81 21.81
CA SER A 111 -2.64 -2.76 22.32
C SER A 111 -3.08 -3.82 21.31
N ALA A 112 -2.71 -3.69 20.03
CA ALA A 112 -3.10 -4.60 18.96
C ALA A 112 -2.91 -6.08 19.30
N ALA A 113 -1.77 -6.45 19.90
CA ALA A 113 -1.45 -7.84 20.24
C ALA A 113 -2.22 -8.41 21.45
N ARG A 114 -3.06 -7.61 22.10
CA ARG A 114 -4.00 -8.08 23.15
C ARG A 114 -5.16 -8.85 22.53
N ASP A 115 -5.54 -8.51 21.30
CA ASP A 115 -6.51 -9.26 20.51
C ASP A 115 -5.85 -10.53 19.93
N PRO A 116 -6.35 -11.75 20.24
CA PRO A 116 -5.80 -12.98 19.67
C PRO A 116 -5.79 -13.04 18.13
N ILE A 117 -6.63 -12.27 17.43
CA ILE A 117 -6.65 -12.24 15.96
C ILE A 117 -5.41 -11.56 15.37
N PHE A 118 -4.70 -10.74 16.15
CA PHE A 118 -3.44 -10.10 15.77
C PHE A 118 -2.44 -11.11 15.19
N TYR A 119 -2.26 -12.23 15.89
CA TYR A 119 -1.31 -13.27 15.47
C TYR A 119 -1.74 -13.97 14.18
N ALA A 120 -3.05 -14.15 13.96
CA ALA A 120 -3.56 -14.70 12.69
C ALA A 120 -3.44 -13.69 11.53
N HIS A 121 -3.63 -12.40 11.80
CA HIS A 121 -3.37 -11.34 10.84
C HIS A 121 -1.88 -11.35 10.41
N HIS A 122 -0.96 -11.30 11.38
CA HIS A 122 0.47 -11.31 11.12
C HIS A 122 0.97 -12.65 10.53
N ALA A 123 0.33 -13.78 10.83
CA ALA A 123 0.60 -15.04 10.15
C ALA A 123 0.28 -14.94 8.65
N ASN A 124 -0.79 -14.25 8.25
CA ASN A 124 -1.07 -14.06 6.82
C ASN A 124 -0.15 -12.99 6.18
N VAL A 125 0.34 -12.00 6.95
CA VAL A 125 1.39 -11.07 6.50
C VAL A 125 2.71 -11.80 6.26
N ASP A 126 3.14 -12.69 7.15
CA ASP A 126 4.31 -13.55 6.96
C ASP A 126 4.15 -14.51 5.76
N ARG A 127 2.94 -15.06 5.60
CA ARG A 127 2.58 -15.83 4.39
C ARG A 127 2.74 -15.01 3.11
N MET A 128 2.48 -13.70 3.13
CA MET A 128 2.67 -12.85 1.94
C MET A 128 4.14 -12.79 1.55
N TRP A 129 5.08 -12.74 2.49
CA TRP A 129 6.51 -12.85 2.15
C TRP A 129 6.82 -14.19 1.46
N THR A 130 6.32 -15.30 1.99
CA THR A 130 6.49 -16.62 1.36
C THR A 130 5.95 -16.64 -0.08
N ILE A 131 4.76 -16.08 -0.32
CA ILE A 131 4.15 -16.02 -1.66
C ILE A 131 4.90 -15.07 -2.58
N TRP A 132 5.30 -13.89 -2.10
CA TRP A 132 5.94 -12.86 -2.93
C TRP A 132 7.19 -13.41 -3.65
N LYS A 133 7.97 -14.25 -2.96
CA LYS A 133 9.15 -14.92 -3.52
C LYS A 133 8.85 -15.91 -4.64
N THR A 134 7.62 -16.42 -4.75
CA THR A 134 7.22 -17.38 -5.79
C THR A 134 6.54 -16.71 -6.98
N LEU A 135 6.22 -15.41 -6.89
CA LEU A 135 5.52 -14.70 -7.94
C LEU A 135 6.41 -14.49 -9.18
N PRO A 136 5.89 -14.73 -10.39
CA PRO A 136 6.67 -14.56 -11.61
C PRO A 136 6.91 -13.09 -11.94
N LYS A 137 8.02 -12.81 -12.63
CA LYS A 137 8.46 -11.47 -13.08
C LYS A 137 8.89 -10.56 -11.90
N GLY A 138 9.56 -9.45 -12.18
CA GLY A 138 10.10 -8.58 -11.13
C GLY A 138 11.34 -9.15 -10.44
N ARG A 139 11.99 -8.33 -9.62
CA ARG A 139 13.21 -8.63 -8.86
C ARG A 139 12.84 -8.92 -7.42
N ARG A 140 12.15 -10.05 -7.23
CA ARG A 140 11.57 -10.45 -5.93
C ARG A 140 12.52 -11.32 -5.12
N THR A 141 13.59 -10.69 -4.64
CA THR A 141 14.63 -11.33 -3.81
C THR A 141 14.73 -10.64 -2.46
N GLU A 142 15.22 -11.32 -1.43
CA GLU A 142 15.54 -10.67 -0.16
C GLU A 142 16.73 -9.70 -0.28
N PHE A 143 16.88 -8.80 0.70
CA PHE A 143 18.07 -7.96 0.78
C PHE A 143 19.31 -8.82 1.04
N THR A 144 20.40 -8.48 0.33
CA THR A 144 21.74 -9.06 0.56
C THR A 144 22.62 -8.14 1.41
N ASP A 145 22.10 -6.97 1.79
CA ASP A 145 22.76 -5.99 2.64
C ASP A 145 23.10 -6.60 4.02
N ARG A 146 24.36 -6.45 4.44
CA ARG A 146 24.86 -7.04 5.67
C ARG A 146 24.21 -6.44 6.91
N ASP A 147 23.89 -5.15 6.91
CA ASP A 147 23.26 -4.50 8.06
C ASP A 147 21.86 -5.05 8.28
N TRP A 148 21.12 -5.32 7.21
CA TRP A 148 19.83 -6.01 7.27
C TRP A 148 19.96 -7.46 7.75
N LEU A 149 20.84 -8.25 7.13
CA LEU A 149 21.03 -9.67 7.46
C LEU A 149 21.51 -9.90 8.90
N GLU A 150 22.37 -9.02 9.40
CA GLU A 150 22.96 -9.14 10.74
C GLU A 150 22.17 -8.40 11.82
N ALA A 151 21.14 -7.62 11.45
CA ALA A 151 20.20 -7.02 12.40
C ALA A 151 19.64 -8.10 13.31
N SER A 152 19.60 -7.81 14.62
CA SER A 152 19.24 -8.80 15.64
C SER A 152 18.18 -8.28 16.59
N PHE A 153 17.31 -9.19 17.00
CA PHE A 153 16.22 -8.94 17.94
C PHE A 153 16.33 -9.90 19.14
N LEU A 154 15.70 -9.54 20.25
CA LEU A 154 15.64 -10.36 21.46
C LEU A 154 14.20 -10.78 21.70
N PHE A 155 13.96 -12.08 21.83
CA PHE A 155 12.67 -12.67 22.20
C PHE A 155 12.85 -13.64 23.36
N TYR A 156 11.80 -13.83 24.15
CA TYR A 156 11.74 -14.97 25.05
C TYR A 156 11.27 -16.21 24.28
N ASP A 157 11.93 -17.34 24.48
CA ASP A 157 11.49 -18.64 23.96
C ASP A 157 10.40 -19.27 24.85
N GLU A 158 9.92 -20.44 24.47
CA GLU A 158 8.91 -21.20 25.22
C GLU A 158 9.37 -21.66 26.61
N ASN A 159 10.68 -21.63 26.88
CA ASN A 159 11.30 -21.97 28.16
C ASN A 159 11.64 -20.72 28.99
N ALA A 160 11.16 -19.54 28.58
CA ALA A 160 11.43 -18.24 29.18
C ALA A 160 12.92 -17.83 29.18
N ASN A 161 13.71 -18.33 28.23
CA ASN A 161 15.07 -17.86 28.02
C ASN A 161 15.10 -16.68 27.04
N PRO A 162 15.92 -15.64 27.28
CA PRO A 162 16.14 -14.58 26.31
C PRO A 162 17.05 -15.07 25.18
N VAL A 163 16.52 -15.13 23.96
CA VAL A 163 17.22 -15.59 22.75
C VAL A 163 17.44 -14.41 21.81
N ARG A 164 18.68 -14.29 21.31
CA ARG A 164 19.02 -13.35 20.24
C ARG A 164 18.88 -14.04 18.89
N VAL A 165 18.04 -13.49 18.02
CA VAL A 165 17.84 -13.97 16.65
C VAL A 165 18.32 -12.93 15.65
N LYS A 166 18.72 -13.35 14.45
CA LYS A 166 19.10 -12.46 13.34
C LYS A 166 18.17 -12.62 12.16
N VAL A 167 18.00 -11.57 11.37
CA VAL A 167 17.15 -11.58 10.16
C VAL A 167 17.56 -12.69 9.19
N LYS A 168 18.86 -12.88 8.95
CA LYS A 168 19.34 -13.93 8.04
C LYS A 168 18.89 -15.35 8.39
N ASP A 169 18.57 -15.60 9.67
CA ASP A 169 18.19 -16.92 10.15
C ASP A 169 16.69 -17.21 9.95
N CYS A 170 15.88 -16.21 9.57
CA CYS A 170 14.44 -16.37 9.31
C CYS A 170 14.03 -16.28 7.83
N LEU A 171 14.97 -16.19 6.89
CA LEU A 171 14.66 -16.07 5.46
C LEU A 171 13.95 -17.29 4.86
N ASP A 172 14.13 -18.48 5.47
CA ASP A 172 13.51 -19.74 5.06
C ASP A 172 12.72 -20.32 6.22
N ASN A 173 11.40 -20.12 6.20
CA ASN A 173 10.47 -20.64 7.22
C ASN A 173 10.57 -22.15 7.42
N ARG A 174 10.99 -22.91 6.41
CA ARG A 174 11.23 -24.36 6.53
C ARG A 174 12.33 -24.69 7.53
N LYS A 175 13.38 -23.85 7.63
CA LYS A 175 14.43 -24.01 8.65
C LYS A 175 13.94 -23.66 10.06
N LEU A 176 12.87 -22.87 10.15
CA LEU A 176 12.15 -22.58 11.39
C LEU A 176 11.08 -23.65 11.71
N GLY A 177 10.96 -24.69 10.89
CA GLY A 177 10.06 -25.83 11.15
C GLY A 177 8.60 -25.61 10.77
N TYR A 178 8.27 -24.61 9.95
CA TYR A 178 6.89 -24.37 9.51
C TYR A 178 6.77 -24.03 8.02
N VAL A 179 5.56 -24.29 7.48
CA VAL A 179 5.10 -23.84 6.17
C VAL A 179 3.62 -23.49 6.26
N TYR A 180 3.11 -22.74 5.28
CA TYR A 180 1.68 -22.48 5.14
C TYR A 180 1.00 -23.56 4.32
N GLN A 181 -0.23 -23.90 4.70
CA GLN A 181 -1.08 -24.74 3.87
C GLN A 181 -1.31 -24.06 2.50
N ASP A 182 -1.17 -24.83 1.43
CA ASP A 182 -1.51 -24.39 0.09
C ASP A 182 -3.02 -24.20 -0.05
N VAL A 183 -3.40 -22.98 -0.42
CA VAL A 183 -4.77 -22.57 -0.67
C VAL A 183 -4.80 -21.64 -1.88
N ASP A 184 -5.95 -21.57 -2.54
CA ASP A 184 -6.11 -20.73 -3.72
C ASP A 184 -5.69 -19.27 -3.48
N ILE A 185 -5.03 -18.70 -4.49
CA ILE A 185 -4.57 -17.31 -4.49
C ILE A 185 -5.36 -16.54 -5.57
N PRO A 186 -6.64 -16.20 -5.33
CA PRO A 186 -7.54 -15.67 -6.35
C PRO A 186 -7.12 -14.28 -6.86
N TRP A 187 -6.41 -13.50 -6.05
CA TRP A 187 -5.96 -12.15 -6.42
C TRP A 187 -4.92 -12.15 -7.55
N LEU A 188 -4.26 -13.26 -7.88
CA LEU A 188 -3.34 -13.34 -9.02
C LEU A 188 -4.00 -12.98 -10.36
N LYS A 189 -5.33 -13.13 -10.46
CA LYS A 189 -6.12 -12.85 -11.66
C LYS A 189 -6.84 -11.49 -11.61
N ALA A 190 -6.64 -10.73 -10.53
CA ALA A 190 -7.37 -9.50 -10.24
C ALA A 190 -6.55 -8.24 -10.57
N LYS A 191 -5.87 -8.23 -11.73
CA LYS A 191 -5.16 -7.03 -12.18
C LYS A 191 -6.15 -5.85 -12.32
N PRO A 192 -5.87 -4.68 -11.72
CA PRO A 192 -6.69 -3.49 -11.89
C PRO A 192 -6.88 -3.12 -13.37
N LYS A 193 -8.01 -2.48 -13.69
CA LYS A 193 -8.34 -2.07 -15.06
C LYS A 193 -8.57 -0.57 -15.13
N PRO A 194 -8.19 0.12 -16.21
CA PRO A 194 -8.46 1.55 -16.35
C PRO A 194 -9.95 1.83 -16.22
N LYS A 195 -10.32 2.87 -15.46
CA LYS A 195 -11.72 3.28 -15.25
C LYS A 195 -12.39 3.63 -16.58
N LYS A 196 -11.63 4.27 -17.47
CA LYS A 196 -12.01 4.54 -18.87
C LYS A 196 -10.88 4.01 -19.76
N LEU A 197 -11.21 3.23 -20.78
CA LEU A 197 -10.19 2.90 -21.79
C LEU A 197 -9.74 4.19 -22.47
N SER A 198 -8.44 4.47 -22.43
CA SER A 198 -7.88 5.59 -23.17
C SER A 198 -8.19 5.43 -24.67
N LYS A 199 -8.52 6.53 -25.36
CA LYS A 199 -8.76 6.49 -26.82
C LYS A 199 -7.56 5.93 -27.59
N LYS A 200 -6.34 6.03 -27.06
CA LYS A 200 -5.12 5.40 -27.58
C LYS A 200 -5.20 3.87 -27.56
N LEU A 201 -5.66 3.26 -26.46
CA LEU A 201 -5.83 1.81 -26.37
C LEU A 201 -7.03 1.32 -27.19
N ALA A 202 -8.11 2.10 -27.25
CA ALA A 202 -9.26 1.81 -28.11
C ALA A 202 -8.91 1.91 -29.61
N ALA A 203 -8.08 2.90 -29.99
CA ALA A 203 -7.57 3.06 -31.35
C ALA A 203 -6.50 2.02 -31.70
N ALA A 204 -5.58 1.66 -30.80
CA ALA A 204 -4.62 0.57 -31.03
C ALA A 204 -5.31 -0.79 -31.24
N ALA A 205 -6.51 -0.99 -30.70
CA ALA A 205 -7.34 -2.16 -30.96
C ALA A 205 -8.08 -2.11 -32.32
N THR A 206 -8.10 -0.98 -33.03
CA THR A 206 -8.86 -0.81 -34.28
C THR A 206 -8.08 -0.23 -35.48
N THR A 207 -7.02 0.56 -35.33
CA THR A 207 -6.14 1.07 -36.42
C THR A 207 -4.80 1.65 -35.91
N ASN A 208 -3.72 1.43 -36.69
CA ASN A 208 -2.35 1.95 -36.48
C ASN A 208 -2.24 3.49 -36.65
N THR A 209 -2.66 4.28 -35.67
CA THR A 209 -2.35 5.72 -35.65
C THR A 209 -1.89 6.16 -34.25
N PHE A 210 -0.60 6.46 -34.12
CA PHE A 210 0.01 7.02 -32.92
C PHE A 210 -0.11 8.55 -32.91
N GLY A 211 -0.92 9.10 -32.01
CA GLY A 211 -1.07 10.53 -31.78
C GLY A 211 -0.97 10.90 -30.29
N ARG A 212 -0.19 11.95 -30.00
CA ARG A 212 0.02 12.58 -28.67
C ARG A 212 -1.33 12.98 -28.03
N GLY A 213 -1.57 12.64 -26.76
CA GLY A 213 -2.82 13.09 -26.12
C GLY A 213 -3.11 12.71 -24.66
N GLY A 214 -2.22 12.03 -23.92
CA GLY A 214 -2.52 11.64 -22.52
C GLY A 214 -2.55 12.82 -21.55
N VAL A 215 -1.58 13.73 -21.65
CA VAL A 215 -1.48 14.91 -20.76
C VAL A 215 -2.59 15.95 -21.01
N ALA A 216 -3.08 16.05 -22.25
CA ALA A 216 -4.06 17.07 -22.62
C ALA A 216 -5.47 16.77 -22.07
N LEU A 217 -5.87 15.50 -21.97
CA LEU A 217 -7.26 15.15 -21.66
C LEU A 217 -7.60 15.21 -20.16
N ALA A 218 -6.68 14.81 -19.28
CA ALA A 218 -6.83 14.97 -17.83
C ALA A 218 -6.90 16.45 -17.41
N ALA A 219 -6.33 17.37 -18.20
CA ALA A 219 -6.30 18.80 -17.93
C ALA A 219 -7.45 19.59 -18.61
N GLU A 220 -7.95 19.13 -19.77
CA GLU A 220 -8.88 19.91 -20.61
C GLU A 220 -10.37 19.72 -20.26
N LYS A 221 -10.77 18.60 -19.64
CA LYS A 221 -12.17 18.45 -19.18
C LYS A 221 -12.33 19.07 -17.79
N LYS A 222 -12.84 20.31 -17.75
CA LYS A 222 -13.09 21.15 -16.56
C LYS A 222 -11.84 21.51 -15.73
N LYS A 223 -10.77 22.04 -16.36
CA LYS A 223 -9.60 22.71 -15.71
C LYS A 223 -9.35 22.27 -14.25
N LYS A 224 -8.95 21.00 -14.05
CA LYS A 224 -8.49 20.53 -12.74
C LYS A 224 -7.43 21.51 -12.25
N LYS A 225 -7.69 22.24 -11.15
CA LYS A 225 -6.77 23.27 -10.67
C LYS A 225 -5.51 22.58 -10.15
N LEU A 226 -4.45 22.66 -10.94
CA LEU A 226 -3.17 22.07 -10.57
C LEU A 226 -2.46 22.92 -9.51
N THR A 227 -2.02 22.26 -8.45
CA THR A 227 -1.10 22.78 -7.45
C THR A 227 0.31 22.80 -8.05
N PRO A 228 0.96 23.97 -8.15
CA PRO A 228 2.32 24.06 -8.69
C PRO A 228 3.32 23.38 -7.76
N ALA A 229 4.40 22.81 -8.31
CA ALA A 229 5.46 22.17 -7.53
C ALA A 229 6.10 23.11 -6.49
N SER A 230 6.11 24.43 -6.75
CA SER A 230 6.61 25.45 -5.81
C SER A 230 5.72 25.66 -4.58
N ALA A 231 4.53 25.06 -4.52
CA ALA A 231 3.65 25.14 -3.36
C ALA A 231 4.03 24.14 -2.25
N PHE A 232 4.92 23.17 -2.51
CA PHE A 232 5.42 22.25 -1.50
C PHE A 232 6.57 22.89 -0.68
N PRO A 233 6.69 22.62 0.63
CA PRO A 233 5.84 21.71 1.41
C PRO A 233 4.43 22.28 1.65
N LEU A 234 3.41 21.40 1.66
CA LEU A 234 2.02 21.81 1.89
C LEU A 234 1.27 20.87 2.83
N VAL A 235 0.32 21.43 3.57
CA VAL A 235 -0.61 20.67 4.39
C VAL A 235 -1.70 20.05 3.50
N LEU A 236 -1.90 18.74 3.61
CA LEU A 236 -2.91 18.00 2.86
C LEU A 236 -4.26 18.07 3.58
N ASP A 237 -4.91 19.23 3.51
CA ASP A 237 -6.21 19.53 4.09
C ASP A 237 -7.38 19.35 3.12
N LYS A 238 -7.11 19.06 1.84
CA LYS A 238 -8.11 18.84 0.79
C LYS A 238 -7.49 18.07 -0.38
N VAL A 239 -8.32 17.71 -1.35
CA VAL A 239 -7.86 17.11 -2.60
C VAL A 239 -6.94 18.09 -3.32
N ILE A 240 -5.74 17.62 -3.67
CA ILE A 240 -4.81 18.36 -4.54
C ILE A 240 -4.45 17.53 -5.76
N SER A 241 -4.13 18.20 -6.86
CA SER A 241 -3.57 17.56 -8.04
C SER A 241 -2.33 18.32 -8.48
N THR A 242 -1.25 17.64 -8.82
CA THR A 242 -0.01 18.27 -9.27
C THR A 242 0.55 17.51 -10.48
N GLN A 243 1.22 18.24 -11.36
CA GLN A 243 1.89 17.64 -12.52
C GLN A 243 3.30 17.26 -12.11
N VAL A 244 3.65 15.99 -12.30
CA VAL A 244 4.96 15.43 -11.92
C VAL A 244 5.71 15.05 -13.19
N PRO A 245 6.91 15.62 -13.42
CA PRO A 245 7.73 15.28 -14.59
C PRO A 245 8.26 13.85 -14.47
N ARG A 246 8.27 13.15 -15.61
CA ARG A 246 8.85 11.82 -15.72
C ARG A 246 10.30 11.93 -16.19
N PRO A 247 11.28 11.29 -15.53
CA PRO A 247 12.68 11.44 -15.95
C PRO A 247 12.99 10.72 -17.27
N ARG A 248 12.24 9.66 -17.61
CA ARG A 248 12.31 8.96 -18.90
C ARG A 248 10.93 8.51 -19.36
N LYS A 249 10.74 8.42 -20.68
CA LYS A 249 9.52 7.94 -21.34
C LYS A 249 9.86 6.87 -22.38
N SER A 250 8.84 6.17 -22.88
CA SER A 250 8.98 5.19 -23.98
C SER A 250 10.06 4.13 -23.72
N ARG A 251 10.16 3.65 -22.47
CA ARG A 251 11.16 2.66 -22.05
C ARG A 251 10.90 1.32 -22.73
N SER A 252 11.97 0.65 -23.16
CA SER A 252 11.92 -0.71 -23.66
C SER A 252 11.51 -1.70 -22.56
N LYS A 253 11.04 -2.89 -22.97
CA LYS A 253 10.73 -3.98 -22.03
C LYS A 253 11.92 -4.33 -21.12
N LYS A 254 13.13 -4.33 -21.67
CA LYS A 254 14.36 -4.62 -20.92
C LYS A 254 14.64 -3.57 -19.85
N GLU A 255 14.52 -2.28 -20.18
CA GLU A 255 14.72 -1.20 -19.20
C GLU A 255 13.69 -1.25 -18.05
N LYS A 256 12.45 -1.65 -18.35
CA LYS A 256 11.40 -1.86 -17.34
C LYS A 256 11.66 -3.07 -16.44
N GLU A 257 12.27 -4.12 -16.98
CA GLU A 257 12.67 -5.30 -16.22
C GLU A 257 13.92 -5.06 -15.37
N GLU A 258 14.79 -4.13 -15.76
CA GLU A 258 16.01 -3.72 -15.04
C GLU A 258 15.76 -2.60 -14.01
N GLU A 259 14.78 -1.72 -14.25
CA GLU A 259 14.49 -0.58 -13.39
C GLU A 259 12.98 -0.37 -13.25
N GLU A 260 12.50 -0.28 -12.01
CA GLU A 260 11.11 0.08 -11.75
C GLU A 260 10.98 1.60 -11.72
N GLU A 261 10.01 2.16 -12.45
CA GLU A 261 9.64 3.57 -12.33
C GLU A 261 8.72 3.74 -11.13
N VAL A 262 9.08 4.62 -10.21
CA VAL A 262 8.44 4.72 -8.89
C VAL A 262 8.02 6.15 -8.61
N LEU A 263 6.77 6.33 -8.21
CA LEU A 263 6.28 7.57 -7.63
C LEU A 263 6.73 7.65 -6.17
N VAL A 264 7.38 8.75 -5.80
CA VAL A 264 7.80 9.03 -4.43
C VAL A 264 7.07 10.25 -3.92
N ILE A 265 6.29 10.07 -2.87
CA ILE A 265 5.74 11.16 -2.07
C ILE A 265 6.67 11.29 -0.86
N ASP A 266 7.48 12.34 -0.90
CA ASP A 266 8.62 12.52 -0.01
C ASP A 266 8.29 13.51 1.12
N GLY A 267 8.97 13.35 2.24
CA GLY A 267 8.81 14.20 3.42
C GLY A 267 7.38 14.28 3.94
N ILE A 268 6.68 13.15 4.01
CA ILE A 268 5.37 13.02 4.65
C ILE A 268 5.58 13.20 6.15
N GLU A 269 5.24 14.38 6.66
CA GLU A 269 5.27 14.70 8.08
C GLU A 269 3.86 14.58 8.68
N TYR A 270 3.72 13.83 9.77
CA TYR A 270 2.41 13.49 10.34
C TYR A 270 2.49 13.24 11.85
N ASP A 271 1.33 13.20 12.52
CA ASP A 271 1.25 12.74 13.92
C ASP A 271 1.14 11.21 13.98
N LYS A 272 2.15 10.55 14.55
CA LYS A 272 2.24 9.09 14.71
C LYS A 272 1.17 8.51 15.62
N ASN A 273 0.57 9.33 16.47
CA ASN A 273 -0.48 8.92 17.40
C ASN A 273 -1.88 9.13 16.83
N GLU A 274 -1.98 9.70 15.63
CA GLU A 274 -3.25 9.92 14.95
C GLU A 274 -3.39 9.01 13.73
N ALA A 275 -4.61 8.59 13.49
CA ALA A 275 -4.94 7.84 12.29
C ALA A 275 -4.82 8.77 11.10
N VAL A 276 -4.04 8.38 10.10
CA VAL A 276 -3.86 9.17 8.89
C VAL A 276 -4.02 8.27 7.67
N LYS A 277 -4.80 8.73 6.69
CA LYS A 277 -4.83 8.12 5.36
C LYS A 277 -5.07 9.14 4.27
N PHE A 278 -4.36 8.96 3.16
CA PHE A 278 -4.71 9.57 1.89
C PHE A 278 -4.49 8.60 0.74
N ASN A 279 -5.34 8.69 -0.27
CA ASN A 279 -5.25 7.90 -1.48
C ASN A 279 -4.48 8.68 -2.56
N VAL A 280 -3.81 7.93 -3.44
CA VAL A 280 -2.99 8.46 -4.53
C VAL A 280 -3.54 7.95 -5.85
N TYR A 281 -3.86 8.90 -6.73
CA TYR A 281 -4.32 8.61 -8.09
C TYR A 281 -3.33 9.17 -9.11
N VAL A 282 -3.19 8.48 -10.23
CA VAL A 282 -2.34 8.88 -11.35
C VAL A 282 -3.18 8.94 -12.62
N ASN A 283 -3.12 10.09 -13.30
CA ASN A 283 -3.85 10.37 -14.54
C ASN A 283 -5.36 10.09 -14.44
N ASP A 284 -5.96 10.36 -13.29
CA ASP A 284 -7.40 10.34 -13.12
C ASP A 284 -8.04 11.54 -13.83
N GLU A 285 -8.75 11.25 -14.93
CA GLU A 285 -9.43 12.20 -15.81
C GLU A 285 -10.89 12.49 -15.38
N ASP A 286 -11.38 11.87 -14.29
CA ASP A 286 -12.79 11.94 -13.90
C ASP A 286 -13.01 12.65 -12.55
N ASP A 287 -13.39 13.92 -12.63
CA ASP A 287 -13.70 14.71 -11.43
C ASP A 287 -15.07 14.38 -10.81
N GLU A 288 -15.94 13.59 -11.46
CA GLU A 288 -17.30 13.32 -10.96
C GLU A 288 -17.37 12.14 -9.98
N SER A 289 -16.46 11.17 -10.11
CA SER A 289 -16.33 10.08 -9.15
C SER A 289 -14.88 9.60 -9.08
N PRO A 290 -14.29 9.48 -7.88
CA PRO A 290 -12.94 8.95 -7.77
C PRO A 290 -12.90 7.50 -8.26
N PRO A 291 -11.80 7.06 -8.90
CA PRO A 291 -11.60 5.66 -9.25
C PRO A 291 -11.69 4.76 -8.00
N SER A 292 -12.31 3.59 -8.18
CA SER A 292 -12.36 2.54 -7.18
C SER A 292 -10.99 1.86 -7.03
N PRO A 293 -10.72 1.13 -5.94
CA PRO A 293 -9.44 0.43 -5.76
C PRO A 293 -9.14 -0.64 -6.83
N ASP A 294 -10.15 -1.11 -7.58
CA ASP A 294 -9.98 -2.00 -8.73
C ASP A 294 -9.70 -1.27 -10.05
N ASN A 295 -9.60 0.07 -10.03
CA ASN A 295 -9.17 0.86 -11.17
C ASN A 295 -7.65 1.08 -11.20
N THR A 296 -7.08 1.13 -12.41
CA THR A 296 -5.63 1.33 -12.64
C THR A 296 -5.16 2.70 -12.13
N GLU A 297 -5.97 3.74 -12.28
CA GLU A 297 -5.67 5.10 -11.85
C GLU A 297 -5.42 5.19 -10.34
N PHE A 298 -6.00 4.28 -9.54
CA PHE A 298 -5.69 4.15 -8.12
C PHE A 298 -4.30 3.51 -7.97
N ALA A 299 -3.30 4.34 -7.66
CA ALA A 299 -1.91 3.92 -7.51
C ALA A 299 -1.62 3.32 -6.12
N GLY A 300 -2.46 3.62 -5.13
CA GLY A 300 -2.31 3.18 -3.74
C GLY A 300 -2.67 4.29 -2.76
N GLY A 301 -2.09 4.25 -1.58
CA GLY A 301 -2.32 5.26 -0.54
C GLY A 301 -1.26 5.20 0.54
N PHE A 302 -1.29 6.16 1.45
CA PHE A 302 -0.53 6.14 2.69
C PHE A 302 -1.49 5.82 3.84
N VAL A 303 -1.11 4.94 4.76
CA VAL A 303 -1.88 4.58 5.96
C VAL A 303 -0.97 4.63 7.18
N ASN A 304 -1.38 5.37 8.21
CA ASN A 304 -0.78 5.31 9.54
C ASN A 304 -1.73 4.65 10.54
N VAL A 305 -1.26 3.57 11.17
CA VAL A 305 -1.89 3.02 12.38
C VAL A 305 -1.26 3.72 13.58
N PRO A 306 -2.06 4.30 14.49
CA PRO A 306 -1.53 4.98 15.65
C PRO A 306 -0.64 4.11 16.53
N HIS A 307 0.47 4.67 16.99
CA HIS A 307 1.33 4.02 17.99
C HIS A 307 0.91 4.35 19.43
N LYS A 308 0.35 5.56 19.69
CA LYS A 308 0.05 6.14 21.02
C LYS A 308 1.22 6.02 22.03
N HIS A 309 2.46 5.99 21.54
CA HIS A 309 3.69 5.95 22.35
C HIS A 309 4.85 6.67 21.63
N GLY A 310 5.74 7.30 22.39
CA GLY A 310 6.94 7.97 21.85
C GLY A 310 6.71 9.39 21.29
N LYS A 311 7.60 9.84 20.39
CA LYS A 311 7.53 11.17 19.75
C LYS A 311 6.27 11.27 18.89
N LYS A 312 5.56 12.39 19.01
CA LYS A 312 4.31 12.64 18.25
C LYS A 312 4.55 12.78 16.75
N LYS A 313 5.63 13.42 16.32
CA LYS A 313 5.86 13.68 14.89
C LYS A 313 6.69 12.58 14.24
N GLY A 314 6.21 12.07 13.11
CA GLY A 314 6.94 11.20 12.20
C GLY A 314 7.25 11.92 10.90
N LYS A 315 8.31 11.51 10.21
CA LYS A 315 8.64 11.93 8.86
C LYS A 315 9.02 10.70 8.05
N THR A 316 8.32 10.46 6.95
CA THR A 316 8.51 9.27 6.13
C THR A 316 8.32 9.59 4.64
N CYS A 317 8.34 8.56 3.80
CA CYS A 317 8.01 8.65 2.39
C CYS A 317 7.14 7.47 1.96
N LEU A 318 6.33 7.67 0.92
CA LEU A 318 5.57 6.61 0.25
C LEU A 318 6.15 6.36 -1.14
N ARG A 319 6.38 5.09 -1.48
CA ARG A 319 6.82 4.65 -2.82
C ARG A 319 5.75 3.77 -3.48
N LEU A 320 5.36 4.12 -4.70
CA LEU A 320 4.37 3.38 -5.48
C LEU A 320 4.94 3.03 -6.87
N GLY A 321 4.92 1.76 -7.22
CA GLY A 321 5.35 1.30 -8.56
C GLY A 321 4.43 1.83 -9.65
N LEU A 322 5.00 2.41 -10.71
CA LEU A 322 4.27 3.04 -11.80
C LEU A 322 4.33 2.28 -13.11
N THR A 323 5.27 1.35 -13.30
CA THR A 323 5.52 0.81 -14.65
C THR A 323 4.29 0.10 -15.22
N ASP A 324 3.63 -0.78 -14.45
CA ASP A 324 2.41 -1.46 -14.90
C ASP A 324 1.25 -0.47 -15.08
N LEU A 325 1.15 0.53 -14.20
CA LEU A 325 0.10 1.54 -14.21
C LEU A 325 0.20 2.40 -15.49
N LEU A 326 1.39 2.85 -15.85
CA LEU A 326 1.60 3.69 -17.04
C LEU A 326 1.36 2.92 -18.34
N GLU A 327 1.72 1.63 -18.37
CA GLU A 327 1.38 0.72 -19.47
C GLU A 327 -0.14 0.61 -19.63
N ASP A 328 -0.84 0.30 -18.53
CA ASP A 328 -2.29 0.07 -18.55
C ASP A 328 -3.10 1.33 -18.90
N LEU A 329 -2.62 2.52 -18.53
CA LEU A 329 -3.24 3.80 -18.91
C LEU A 329 -2.86 4.25 -20.34
N GLY A 330 -1.81 3.66 -20.94
CA GLY A 330 -1.27 4.09 -22.23
C GLY A 330 -0.54 5.44 -22.16
N SER A 331 0.07 5.74 -21.01
CA SER A 331 0.76 7.00 -20.67
C SER A 331 2.29 6.91 -20.73
N GLU A 332 2.82 5.86 -21.35
CA GLU A 332 4.26 5.59 -21.40
C GLU A 332 5.08 6.65 -22.14
N ASP A 333 4.47 7.34 -23.09
CA ASP A 333 5.10 8.38 -23.91
C ASP A 333 4.87 9.80 -23.38
N ASP A 334 4.13 9.94 -22.27
CA ASP A 334 3.82 11.25 -21.69
C ASP A 334 5.04 11.80 -20.93
N ASP A 335 5.35 13.08 -21.11
CA ASP A 335 6.48 13.76 -20.43
C ASP A 335 6.21 13.98 -18.93
N THR A 336 4.94 13.98 -18.55
CA THR A 336 4.47 14.25 -17.20
C THR A 336 3.25 13.40 -16.89
N VAL A 337 2.98 13.17 -15.61
CA VAL A 337 1.71 12.61 -15.13
C VAL A 337 1.03 13.57 -14.17
N VAL A 338 -0.28 13.50 -14.06
CA VAL A 338 -1.04 14.21 -13.02
C VAL A 338 -1.21 13.28 -11.83
N VAL A 339 -0.68 13.68 -10.68
CA VAL A 339 -0.84 12.96 -9.41
C VAL A 339 -1.87 13.68 -8.57
N THR A 340 -2.91 12.97 -8.13
CA THR A 340 -3.96 13.48 -7.26
C THR A 340 -3.87 12.82 -5.89
N LEU A 341 -3.75 13.63 -4.83
CA LEU A 341 -3.78 13.18 -3.44
C LEU A 341 -5.15 13.48 -2.84
N VAL A 342 -5.79 12.47 -2.28
CA VAL A 342 -7.14 12.56 -1.69
C VAL A 342 -7.06 12.20 -0.22
N PRO A 343 -7.10 13.17 0.72
CA PRO A 343 -7.16 12.85 2.15
C PRO A 343 -8.46 12.10 2.47
N LYS A 344 -8.37 11.10 3.35
CA LYS A 344 -9.49 10.23 3.76
C LYS A 344 -9.83 10.40 5.23
N TYR A 345 -8.83 10.26 6.11
CA TYR A 345 -8.92 10.60 7.52
C TYR A 345 -7.59 11.17 8.01
N GLY A 346 -7.63 11.91 9.12
CA GLY A 346 -6.48 12.72 9.55
C GLY A 346 -6.22 13.91 8.63
N GLN A 347 -7.27 14.47 8.01
CA GLN A 347 -7.19 15.60 7.11
C GLN A 347 -6.58 16.82 7.82
N GLY A 348 -5.57 17.45 7.19
CA GLY A 348 -4.82 18.55 7.80
C GLY A 348 -3.75 18.13 8.81
N LEU A 349 -3.63 16.84 9.14
CA LEU A 349 -2.57 16.31 10.02
C LEU A 349 -1.32 15.87 9.25
N VAL A 350 -1.32 16.02 7.93
CA VAL A 350 -0.22 15.62 7.05
C VAL A 350 0.33 16.83 6.33
N ASN A 351 1.65 17.00 6.38
CA ASN A 351 2.40 17.90 5.53
C ASN A 351 3.20 17.07 4.51
N ILE A 352 3.09 17.40 3.23
CA ILE A 352 3.79 16.72 2.14
C ILE A 352 4.98 17.58 1.74
N GLY A 353 6.18 17.01 1.80
CA GLY A 353 7.42 17.69 1.44
C GLY A 353 7.60 17.89 -0.07
N GLY A 354 7.18 16.91 -0.88
CA GLY A 354 7.22 16.99 -2.33
C GLY A 354 6.83 15.68 -3.01
N ILE A 355 6.69 15.70 -4.33
CA ILE A 355 6.35 14.54 -5.15
C ILE A 355 7.30 14.47 -6.33
N LYS A 356 7.89 13.29 -6.58
CA LYS A 356 8.83 13.04 -7.68
C LYS A 356 8.66 11.64 -8.24
N ILE A 357 9.21 11.40 -9.43
CA ILE A 357 9.35 10.07 -10.02
C ILE A 357 10.84 9.73 -10.11
N GLU A 358 11.21 8.54 -9.64
CA GLU A 358 12.58 8.02 -9.71
C GLU A 358 12.60 6.59 -10.26
N PHE A 359 13.82 6.05 -10.44
CA PHE A 359 14.02 4.68 -10.90
C PHE A 359 14.73 3.86 -9.83
N LEU A 360 14.14 2.70 -9.50
CA LEU A 360 14.72 1.75 -8.56
C LEU A 360 15.32 0.57 -9.32
N LYS A 361 16.59 0.28 -9.05
CA LYS A 361 17.35 -0.82 -9.67
C LYS A 361 17.46 -2.07 -8.80
N ASP A 362 17.24 -1.89 -7.50
CA ASP A 362 17.61 -2.79 -6.39
C ASP A 362 17.60 -4.28 -6.72
#